data_AF-A0A3P7IES1-F1
#
_entry.id   AF-A0A3P7IES1-F1
#
_cell.length_a   1.000
_cell.length_b   1.000
_cell.length_c   1.000
_cell.angle_alpha   90.00
_cell.angle_beta   90.00
_cell.angle_gamma   90.00
#
_symmetry.space_group_name_H-M   'P 1'
#
loop_
_entity.id
_entity.type
_entity.pdbx_description
1 polymer ?
#
loop_
_entity_poly.entity_id
_entity_poly.type
_entity_poly.pdbx_seq_one_letter_code
_entity_poly.pdbx_strand_id
1 'polypeptide(L)'
;MEFEIQYSGSGSMSREPMVVLKGNQIVLVHHVRNQEQLLSSDRPATITVETYETNFVQLNGAPATREDLMMVLADLDAFLIRATHVDQQQSSR
;
A
#
# COMPACT_ATOMS: atom_id res chain seq x y z
N MET A 1 4.44 -10.12 -0.82
CA MET A 1 4.89 -9.11 -1.80
C MET A 1 5.99 -8.29 -1.16
N GLU A 2 7.01 -7.94 -1.90
CA GLU A 2 8.13 -7.15 -1.40
C GLU A 2 8.55 -6.14 -2.45
N PHE A 3 8.79 -4.90 -2.03
CA PHE A 3 9.28 -3.82 -2.88
C PHE A 3 10.12 -2.85 -2.05
N GLU A 4 11.08 -2.19 -2.71
CA GLU A 4 11.86 -1.11 -2.12
C GLU A 4 11.22 0.23 -2.49
N ILE A 5 11.25 1.17 -1.56
CA ILE A 5 10.84 2.56 -1.78
C ILE A 5 12.00 3.45 -1.36
N GLN A 6 12.33 4.42 -2.21
CA GLN A 6 13.08 5.59 -1.79
C GLN A 6 12.49 6.86 -2.38
N TYR A 7 12.26 7.85 -1.54
CA TYR A 7 11.75 9.15 -1.98
C TYR A 7 12.65 10.28 -1.50
N SER A 8 12.54 11.43 -2.15
CA SER A 8 13.14 12.69 -1.70
C SER A 8 12.03 13.71 -1.50
N GLY A 9 11.97 14.32 -0.32
CA GLY A 9 10.92 15.28 0.01
C GLY A 9 10.77 15.55 1.50
N SER A 10 9.81 16.40 1.82
CA SER A 10 9.47 16.77 3.19
C SER A 10 7.96 17.00 3.36
N GLY A 11 7.54 17.29 4.59
CA GLY A 11 6.13 17.57 4.90
C GLY A 11 5.46 16.41 5.64
N SER A 12 4.14 16.45 5.73
CA SER A 12 3.38 15.44 6.44
C SER A 12 3.34 14.13 5.65
N MET A 13 3.32 13.01 6.37
CA MET A 13 3.22 11.69 5.76
C MET A 13 1.83 11.44 5.20
N SER A 14 1.79 10.89 3.99
CA SER A 14 0.54 10.50 3.33
C SER A 14 -0.21 9.45 4.15
N ARG A 15 -1.52 9.66 4.31
CA ARG A 15 -2.42 8.74 5.01
C ARG A 15 -3.12 7.76 4.05
N GLU A 16 -2.87 7.89 2.76
CA GLU A 16 -3.43 7.00 1.74
C GLU A 16 -2.89 5.57 1.86
N PRO A 17 -3.57 4.56 1.33
CA PRO A 17 -3.08 3.19 1.34
C PRO A 17 -1.73 3.05 0.63
N MET A 18 -0.90 2.11 1.10
CA MET A 18 0.37 1.78 0.46
C MET A 18 0.18 0.88 -0.76
N VAL A 19 -0.67 -0.13 -0.63
CA VAL A 19 -0.97 -1.09 -1.69
C VAL A 19 -2.48 -1.12 -1.91
N VAL A 20 -2.88 -1.13 -3.19
CA VAL A 20 -4.27 -1.33 -3.61
C VAL A 20 -4.32 -2.53 -4.55
N LEU A 21 -5.16 -3.50 -4.21
CA LEU A 21 -5.56 -4.60 -5.08
C LEU A 21 -6.96 -4.31 -5.59
N LYS A 22 -7.16 -4.38 -6.90
CA LYS A 22 -8.47 -4.23 -7.53
C LYS A 22 -8.68 -5.38 -8.52
N GLY A 23 -9.85 -5.99 -8.45
CA GLY A 23 -10.25 -7.09 -9.32
C GLY A 23 -11.63 -7.59 -8.94
N ASN A 24 -12.35 -8.19 -9.89
CA ASN A 24 -13.72 -8.69 -9.66
C ASN A 24 -14.63 -7.70 -8.91
N GLN A 25 -14.57 -6.40 -9.27
CA GLN A 25 -15.33 -5.32 -8.63
C GLN A 25 -15.03 -5.06 -7.14
N ILE A 26 -14.06 -5.75 -6.55
CA ILE A 26 -13.63 -5.58 -5.17
C ILE A 26 -12.34 -4.75 -5.15
N VAL A 27 -12.24 -3.86 -4.16
CA VAL A 27 -11.03 -3.08 -3.89
C VAL A 27 -10.56 -3.36 -2.47
N LEU A 28 -9.36 -3.89 -2.35
CA LEU A 28 -8.68 -4.17 -1.09
C LEU A 28 -7.46 -3.27 -0.95
N VAL A 29 -7.27 -2.71 0.24
CA VAL A 29 -6.21 -1.75 0.52
C VAL A 29 -5.40 -2.17 1.73
N HIS A 30 -4.09 -1.94 1.67
CA HIS A 30 -3.16 -2.19 2.77
C HIS A 30 -2.53 -0.88 3.24
N HIS A 31 -2.53 -0.66 4.55
CA HIS A 31 -1.84 0.45 5.19
C HIS A 31 -0.65 -0.09 5.98
N VAL A 32 0.54 0.47 5.71
CA VAL A 32 1.75 0.11 6.45
C VAL A 32 1.68 0.72 7.85
N ARG A 33 1.72 -0.14 8.87
CA ARG A 33 1.80 0.30 10.27
C ARG A 33 3.16 0.93 10.54
N ASN A 34 3.19 1.98 11.36
CA ASN A 34 4.42 2.67 11.74
C ASN A 34 5.24 3.20 10.55
N GLN A 35 4.58 3.61 9.45
CA GLN A 35 5.25 4.12 8.26
C GLN A 35 6.23 5.28 8.55
N GLU A 36 5.97 6.10 9.56
CA GLU A 36 6.83 7.22 9.96
C GLU A 36 8.19 6.76 10.52
N GLN A 37 8.27 5.54 11.03
CA GLN A 37 9.52 4.94 11.51
C GLN A 37 10.26 4.20 10.40
N LEU A 38 9.53 3.68 9.41
CA LEU A 38 10.07 2.89 8.31
C LEU A 38 10.56 3.74 7.15
N LEU A 39 9.86 4.84 6.85
CA LEU A 39 10.13 5.69 5.70
C LEU A 39 10.84 6.97 6.13
N SER A 40 11.95 7.29 5.47
CA SER A 40 12.72 8.51 5.68
C SER A 40 13.21 9.05 4.34
N SER A 41 13.23 10.38 4.19
CA SER A 41 13.73 11.01 2.96
C SER A 41 15.15 10.54 2.66
N ASP A 42 15.39 10.28 1.37
CA ASP A 42 16.68 9.91 0.79
C ASP A 42 17.28 8.61 1.34
N ARG A 43 16.47 7.76 1.99
CA ARG A 43 16.87 6.43 2.46
C ARG A 43 15.98 5.35 1.85
N PRO A 44 16.56 4.28 1.28
CA PRO A 44 15.78 3.13 0.82
C PRO A 44 15.16 2.40 2.01
N ALA A 45 13.93 1.93 1.83
CA ALA A 45 13.20 1.12 2.78
C ALA A 45 12.52 -0.05 2.07
N THR A 46 12.75 -1.26 2.56
CA THR A 46 12.05 -2.46 2.08
C THR A 46 10.71 -2.59 2.78
N ILE A 47 9.64 -2.70 1.99
CA ILE A 47 8.29 -2.94 2.47
C ILE A 47 7.91 -4.37 2.09
N THR A 48 7.63 -5.19 3.09
CA THR A 48 7.12 -6.54 2.93
C THR A 48 5.66 -6.58 3.35
N VAL A 49 4.79 -6.95 2.43
CA VAL A 49 3.35 -7.15 2.67
C VAL A 49 3.04 -8.62 2.49
N GLU A 50 2.70 -9.32 3.57
CA GLU A 50 2.19 -10.68 3.47
C GLU A 50 0.80 -10.66 2.85
N THR A 51 0.60 -11.45 1.79
CA THR A 51 -0.65 -11.50 1.03
C THR A 51 -1.69 -12.39 1.74
N TYR A 52 -2.01 -12.04 2.99
CA TYR A 52 -3.09 -12.61 3.79
C TYR A 52 -4.22 -11.59 3.94
N GLU A 53 -5.46 -12.06 3.97
CA GLU A 53 -6.66 -11.21 4.08
C GLU A 53 -6.61 -10.26 5.28
N THR A 54 -5.98 -10.69 6.37
CA THR A 54 -5.82 -9.92 7.62
C THR A 54 -4.96 -8.67 7.47
N ASN A 55 -4.16 -8.58 6.41
CA ASN A 55 -3.38 -7.39 6.08
C ASN A 55 -4.15 -6.39 5.20
N PHE A 56 -5.34 -6.74 4.72
CA PHE A 56 -6.14 -5.89 3.85
C PHE A 56 -7.48 -5.50 4.49
N VAL A 57 -7.98 -4.35 4.08
CA VAL A 57 -9.33 -3.88 4.38
C VAL A 57 -10.00 -3.44 3.09
N GLN A 58 -11.33 -3.41 3.08
CA GLN A 58 -12.09 -2.77 2.02
C GLN A 58 -11.95 -1.24 2.11
N LEU A 59 -12.32 -0.51 1.05
CA LEU A 59 -12.25 0.97 1.03
C LEU A 59 -13.09 1.64 2.12
N ASN A 60 -14.16 0.99 2.58
CA ASN A 60 -14.99 1.48 3.68
C ASN A 60 -14.40 1.18 5.08
N GLY A 61 -13.22 0.55 5.15
CA GLY A 61 -12.53 0.16 6.38
C GLY A 61 -12.95 -1.19 6.97
N ALA A 62 -13.90 -1.90 6.34
CA ALA A 62 -14.27 -3.24 6.78
C ALA A 62 -13.10 -4.23 6.59
N PRO A 63 -12.89 -5.20 7.50
CA PRO A 63 -11.88 -6.24 7.32
C PRO A 63 -12.11 -7.01 6.01
N ALA A 64 -11.05 -7.33 5.28
CA ALA A 64 -11.15 -8.22 4.14
C ALA A 64 -11.34 -9.67 4.61
N THR A 65 -12.11 -10.45 3.86
CA THR A 65 -12.21 -11.90 4.05
C THR A 65 -11.27 -12.65 3.11
N ARG A 66 -11.05 -13.93 3.40
CA ARG A 66 -10.32 -14.82 2.48
C ARG A 66 -11.02 -14.89 1.12
N GLU A 67 -12.35 -14.89 1.11
CA GLU A 67 -13.13 -14.91 -0.13
C GLU A 67 -12.88 -13.64 -0.95
N ASP A 68 -12.94 -12.46 -0.31
CA ASP A 68 -12.64 -11.18 -0.97
C ASP A 68 -11.26 -11.18 -1.62
N LEU A 69 -10.24 -11.60 -0.87
CA LEU A 69 -8.86 -11.65 -1.37
C LEU A 69 -8.74 -12.62 -2.56
N MET A 70 -9.32 -13.82 -2.46
CA MET A 70 -9.28 -14.79 -3.54
C MET A 70 -10.06 -14.32 -4.77
N MET A 71 -11.19 -13.65 -4.59
CA MET A 71 -11.96 -13.07 -5.69
C MET A 71 -11.18 -11.98 -6.42
N VAL A 72 -10.54 -11.05 -5.70
CA VAL A 72 -9.69 -10.02 -6.32
C VAL A 72 -8.54 -10.64 -7.11
N LEU A 73 -7.89 -11.67 -6.55
CA LEU A 73 -6.75 -12.33 -7.19
C LEU A 73 -7.13 -13.24 -8.36
N ALA A 74 -8.39 -13.69 -8.43
CA ALA A 74 -8.87 -14.55 -9.52
C ALA A 74 -9.00 -13.80 -10.85
N ASP A 75 -9.28 -12.49 -10.81
CA ASP A 75 -9.30 -11.61 -11.99
C ASP A 75 -8.87 -10.19 -11.59
N LEU A 76 -7.56 -9.94 -11.70
CA LEU A 76 -6.91 -8.73 -11.21
C LEU A 76 -6.95 -7.62 -12.27
N ASP A 77 -7.69 -6.55 -12.00
CA ASP A 77 -7.71 -5.34 -12.84
C ASP A 77 -6.45 -4.49 -12.64
N ALA A 78 -6.01 -4.34 -11.38
CA ALA A 78 -4.89 -3.49 -11.03
C ALA A 78 -4.19 -3.90 -9.73
N PHE A 79 -2.87 -3.74 -9.74
CA PHE A 79 -2.00 -3.77 -8.58
C PHE A 79 -1.28 -2.44 -8.48
N LEU A 80 -1.59 -1.64 -7.46
CA LEU A 80 -1.03 -0.29 -7.31
C LEU A 80 -0.20 -0.20 -6.04
N ILE A 81 0.96 0.44 -6.16
CA ILE A 81 1.81 0.85 -5.04
C ILE A 81 1.84 2.37 -5.02
N ARG A 82 1.66 2.97 -3.83
CA ARG A 82 1.69 4.42 -3.65
C ARG A 82 3.08 4.99 -3.98
N ALA A 83 3.13 5.97 -4.87
CA ALA A 83 4.38 6.63 -5.27
C ALA A 83 4.66 7.95 -4.52
N THR A 84 3.65 8.55 -3.87
CA THR A 84 3.77 9.81 -3.11
C THR A 84 3.65 9.55 -1.61
N HIS A 85 4.71 9.83 -0.86
CA HIS A 85 4.85 9.50 0.55
C HIS A 85 4.72 10.71 1.46
N VAL A 86 5.13 11.89 1.00
CA VAL A 86 5.04 13.17 1.74
C VAL A 86 4.50 14.30 0.86
N ASP A 87 3.98 15.36 1.48
CA ASP A 87 3.34 16.49 0.76
C ASP A 87 4.25 17.18 -0.26
N GLN A 88 5.49 17.50 0.12
CA GLN A 88 6.46 18.21 -0.71
C GLN A 88 7.48 17.24 -1.31
N GLN A 89 6.99 16.14 -1.88
CA GLN A 89 7.85 15.16 -2.52
C GLN A 89 8.36 15.63 -3.89
N GLN A 90 9.67 15.51 -4.10
CA GLN A 90 10.35 15.88 -5.34
C GLN A 90 10.55 14.67 -6.26
N SER A 91 10.82 13.49 -5.69
CA SER A 91 11.03 12.26 -6.46
C SER A 91 10.69 11.01 -5.65
N SER A 92 10.39 9.91 -6.34
CA SER A 92 10.30 8.55 -5.80
C SER A 92 10.93 7.57 -6.78
N ARG A 93 11.57 6.51 -6.27
CA ARG A 93 12.20 5.43 -7.04
C ARG A 93 12.00 4.09 -6.35
#